data_AF-A0A7S0RAY2-F1
#
_entry.id   AF-A0A7S0RAY2-F1
#
_cell.length_a   1.000
_cell.length_b   1.000
_cell.length_c   1.000
_cell.angle_alpha   90.00
_cell.angle_beta   90.00
_cell.angle_gamma   90.00
#
_symmetry.space_group_name_H-M   'P 1'
#
loop_
_entity.id
_entity.type
_entity.pdbx_description
1 polymer ?
#
loop_
_entity_poly.entity_id
_entity_poly.type
_entity_poly.pdbx_seq_one_letter_code
_entity_poly.pdbx_strand_id
1 'polypeptide(L)'
;DGGAVPFDALRYAIGECNYGGRVTDDKDRRLLTTLMGRVFCPELLRGDTYALSESGQYVVPPDAGLPDYIAYVEGLPGAVAPEVFGLHPNAAISADLGAAAALREALLAAAGGGGSGEGGGGAMVSGAAVADLLARLPPAYDMEAAGEKFPVSYSQSMNQVLVQEMARYNRLLAGIRTSLTNLAKALEGLQVLSSELEGVGRSLAVGAVPAAWKANSFPCLKPLGGYMSELCERCDMLAGWMAHGPPPVFWIGGFFFTPSFTTAVLQNYARARTLPIDSIGFGFQMVA
;
A
#
# COMPACT_ATOMS: atom_id res chain seq x y z
N ASP A 1 -51.70 -5.32 15.49
CA ASP A 1 -51.16 -5.44 14.12
C ASP A 1 -49.73 -4.91 14.06
N GLY A 2 -48.78 -5.68 14.59
CA GLY A 2 -47.36 -5.29 14.62
C GLY A 2 -46.67 -5.72 13.34
N GLY A 3 -46.56 -4.82 12.37
CA GLY A 3 -45.83 -5.09 11.13
C GLY A 3 -44.40 -5.51 11.42
N ALA A 4 -43.92 -6.55 10.73
CA ALA A 4 -42.53 -6.99 10.84
C ALA A 4 -41.58 -5.81 10.59
N VAL A 5 -40.60 -5.63 11.47
CA VAL A 5 -39.63 -4.54 11.35
C VAL A 5 -38.94 -4.63 9.98
N PRO A 6 -38.95 -3.57 9.15
CA PRO A 6 -38.43 -3.62 7.79
C PRO A 6 -36.90 -3.44 7.81
N PHE A 7 -36.17 -4.45 8.27
CA PHE A 7 -34.71 -4.43 8.38
C PHE A 7 -34.01 -4.12 7.05
N ASP A 8 -34.54 -4.60 5.92
CA ASP A 8 -33.99 -4.30 4.59
C ASP A 8 -34.06 -2.82 4.26
N ALA A 9 -35.20 -2.18 4.58
CA ALA A 9 -35.38 -0.75 4.39
C ALA A 9 -34.46 0.06 5.32
N LEU A 10 -34.27 -0.37 6.57
CA LEU A 10 -33.36 0.28 7.51
C LEU A 10 -31.90 0.18 7.05
N ARG A 11 -31.46 -1.01 6.62
CA ARG A 11 -30.11 -1.22 6.08
C ARG A 11 -29.86 -0.36 4.85
N TYR A 12 -30.84 -0.27 3.95
CA TYR A 12 -30.73 0.56 2.76
C TYR A 12 -30.72 2.07 3.10
N ALA A 13 -31.66 2.54 3.92
CA ALA A 13 -31.76 3.95 4.28
C ALA A 13 -30.53 4.45 5.04
N ILE A 14 -29.99 3.65 5.97
CA ILE A 14 -28.84 4.04 6.78
C ILE A 14 -27.53 3.78 6.02
N GLY A 15 -27.35 2.56 5.52
CA GLY A 15 -26.13 2.13 4.83
C GLY A 15 -25.92 2.82 3.49
N GLU A 16 -26.92 2.86 2.61
CA GLU A 16 -26.76 3.41 1.25
C GLU A 16 -27.11 4.91 1.19
N CYS A 17 -28.26 5.33 1.73
CA CYS A 17 -28.72 6.72 1.58
C CYS A 17 -28.01 7.70 2.51
N ASN A 18 -27.87 7.39 3.81
CA ASN A 18 -27.25 8.30 4.77
C ASN A 18 -25.72 8.24 4.70
N TYR A 19 -25.12 7.07 4.88
CA TYR A 19 -23.67 6.93 4.94
C TYR A 19 -23.05 6.62 3.57
N GLY A 20 -23.72 5.85 2.72
CA GLY A 20 -23.18 5.40 1.43
C GLY A 20 -22.89 6.52 0.44
N GLY A 21 -23.58 7.67 0.52
CA GLY A 21 -23.24 8.86 -0.26
C GLY A 21 -21.91 9.52 0.12
N ARG A 22 -21.36 9.19 1.30
CA ARG A 22 -20.04 9.68 1.79
C ARG A 22 -18.91 8.67 1.56
N VAL A 23 -19.25 7.46 1.13
CA VAL A 23 -18.29 6.38 0.85
C VAL A 23 -18.13 6.24 -0.66
N THR A 24 -16.93 6.53 -1.15
CA THR A 24 -16.64 6.51 -2.59
C THR A 24 -16.08 5.18 -3.08
N ASP A 25 -15.44 4.40 -2.21
CA ASP A 25 -14.89 3.08 -2.55
C ASP A 25 -15.95 1.97 -2.41
N ASP A 26 -16.07 1.13 -3.43
CA ASP A 26 -17.07 0.05 -3.47
C ASP A 26 -16.84 -1.03 -2.40
N LYS A 27 -15.59 -1.28 -2.00
CA LYS A 27 -15.27 -2.26 -0.96
C LYS A 27 -15.60 -1.69 0.41
N ASP A 28 -15.34 -0.41 0.64
CA ASP A 28 -15.76 0.29 1.85
C ASP A 28 -17.29 0.33 1.96
N ARG A 29 -18.01 0.54 0.85
CA ARG A 29 -19.48 0.44 0.80
C ARG A 29 -19.95 -0.97 1.16
N ARG A 30 -19.32 -2.00 0.59
CA ARG A 30 -19.63 -3.40 0.92
C ARG A 30 -19.36 -3.71 2.40
N LEU A 31 -18.26 -3.21 2.97
CA LEU A 31 -17.94 -3.36 4.38
C LEU A 31 -19.02 -2.69 5.25
N LEU A 32 -19.39 -1.44 4.94
CA LEU A 32 -20.44 -0.71 5.63
C LEU A 32 -21.76 -1.50 5.64
N THR A 33 -22.22 -1.98 4.48
CA THR A 33 -23.46 -2.77 4.37
C THR A 33 -23.37 -4.09 5.15
N THR A 34 -22.18 -4.70 5.20
CA THR A 34 -21.94 -5.91 6.01
C THR A 34 -22.01 -5.62 7.51
N LEU A 35 -21.42 -4.50 7.97
CA LEU A 35 -21.48 -4.08 9.38
C LEU A 35 -22.92 -3.72 9.79
N MET A 36 -23.66 -3.01 8.93
CA MET A 36 -25.09 -2.72 9.15
C MET A 36 -25.91 -4.00 9.23
N GLY A 37 -25.56 -5.04 8.47
CA GLY A 37 -26.20 -6.35 8.54
C GLY A 37 -26.05 -7.07 9.89
N ARG A 38 -24.99 -6.77 10.65
CA ARG A 38 -24.83 -7.30 12.02
C ARG A 38 -25.81 -6.64 12.99
N VAL A 39 -25.99 -5.32 12.90
CA VAL A 39 -26.82 -4.55 13.85
C VAL A 39 -28.30 -4.60 13.47
N PHE A 40 -28.64 -4.44 12.20
CA PHE A 40 -30.02 -4.43 11.72
C PHE A 40 -30.46 -5.84 11.27
N CYS A 41 -30.59 -6.75 12.24
CA CYS A 41 -31.01 -8.12 11.99
C CYS A 41 -32.20 -8.54 12.89
N PRO A 42 -33.08 -9.44 12.43
CA PRO A 42 -34.19 -9.95 13.24
C PRO A 42 -33.75 -10.64 14.54
N GLU A 43 -32.55 -11.24 14.56
CA GLU A 43 -31.96 -11.92 15.70
C GLU A 43 -31.76 -10.97 16.90
N LEU A 44 -31.53 -9.68 16.64
CA LEU A 44 -31.42 -8.64 17.65
C LEU A 44 -32.68 -8.56 18.55
N LEU A 45 -33.87 -8.78 17.97
CA LEU A 45 -35.16 -8.63 18.65
C LEU A 45 -35.70 -9.94 19.22
N ARG A 46 -35.04 -11.08 18.96
CA ARG A 46 -35.53 -12.41 19.32
C ARG A 46 -34.91 -12.99 20.59
N GLY A 47 -33.76 -12.50 21.01
CA GLY A 47 -33.04 -13.01 22.19
C GLY A 47 -33.12 -12.07 23.39
N ASP A 48 -33.05 -12.64 24.60
CA ASP A 48 -32.95 -11.87 25.86
C ASP A 48 -31.63 -11.06 25.93
N THR A 49 -30.58 -11.54 25.24
CA THR A 49 -29.27 -10.87 25.13
C THR A 49 -28.65 -11.12 23.76
N TYR A 50 -28.32 -10.06 23.02
CA TYR A 50 -27.61 -10.13 21.74
C TYR A 50 -26.16 -9.65 21.91
N ALA A 51 -25.18 -10.50 21.58
CA ALA A 51 -23.77 -10.14 21.63
C ALA A 51 -23.32 -9.44 20.34
N LEU A 52 -22.72 -8.26 20.47
CA LEU A 52 -22.17 -7.45 19.38
C LEU A 52 -20.71 -7.84 19.02
N SER A 53 -20.06 -8.59 19.89
CA SER A 53 -18.65 -9.00 19.79
C SER A 53 -18.50 -10.50 20.10
N GLU A 54 -17.41 -11.10 19.60
CA GLU A 54 -17.15 -12.53 19.77
C GLU A 54 -16.89 -12.92 21.24
N SER A 55 -16.31 -12.03 22.05
CA SER A 55 -16.12 -12.25 23.50
C SER A 55 -17.41 -12.28 24.32
N GLY A 56 -18.52 -11.79 23.77
CA GLY A 56 -19.78 -11.65 24.50
C GLY A 56 -19.74 -10.59 25.62
N GLN A 57 -18.68 -9.78 25.72
CA GLN A 57 -18.58 -8.68 26.69
C GLN A 57 -19.48 -7.50 26.32
N TYR A 58 -19.62 -7.25 25.02
CA TYR A 58 -20.44 -6.17 24.48
C TYR A 58 -21.78 -6.74 24.05
N VAL A 59 -22.80 -6.55 24.89
CA VAL A 59 -24.17 -7.00 24.62
C VAL A 59 -25.11 -5.81 24.44
N VAL A 60 -26.24 -6.06 23.79
CA VAL A 60 -27.32 -5.08 23.68
C VAL A 60 -28.09 -5.08 25.00
N PRO A 61 -28.11 -3.96 25.74
CA PRO A 61 -28.84 -3.89 27.01
C PRO A 61 -30.36 -3.97 26.76
N PRO A 62 -31.14 -4.47 27.74
CA PRO A 62 -32.60 -4.52 27.64
C PRO A 62 -33.20 -3.11 27.56
N ASP A 63 -34.47 -3.04 27.14
CA ASP A 63 -35.22 -1.78 27.08
C ASP A 63 -35.29 -1.12 28.47
N ALA A 64 -34.66 0.06 28.60
CA ALA A 64 -34.50 0.78 29.85
C ALA A 64 -34.53 2.30 29.66
N GLY A 65 -34.44 3.06 30.75
CA GLY A 65 -34.38 4.52 30.68
C GLY A 65 -33.01 5.01 30.20
N LEU A 66 -32.94 6.26 29.73
CA LEU A 66 -31.66 6.92 29.40
C LEU A 66 -30.61 6.82 30.54
N PRO A 67 -30.96 7.01 31.83
CA PRO A 67 -29.98 6.87 32.91
C PRO A 67 -29.37 5.47 33.00
N ASP A 68 -30.16 4.43 32.73
CA ASP A 68 -29.72 3.03 32.79
C ASP A 68 -28.76 2.71 31.63
N TYR A 69 -29.03 3.25 30.43
CA TYR A 69 -28.11 3.12 29.30
C TYR A 69 -26.77 3.83 29.54
N ILE A 70 -26.79 5.01 30.18
CA ILE A 70 -25.56 5.72 30.55
C ILE A 70 -24.75 4.88 31.56
N ALA A 71 -25.39 4.38 32.62
CA ALA A 71 -24.74 3.53 33.61
C ALA A 71 -24.17 2.24 32.99
N TYR A 72 -24.87 1.65 32.01
CA TYR A 72 -24.37 0.50 31.26
C TYR A 72 -23.09 0.84 30.47
N VAL A 73 -23.09 1.95 29.72
CA VAL A 73 -21.92 2.38 28.93
C VAL A 73 -20.73 2.72 29.84
N GLU A 74 -20.96 3.35 30.99
CA GLU A 74 -19.92 3.64 31.99
C GLU A 74 -19.35 2.38 32.65
N GLY A 75 -20.12 1.30 32.70
CA GLY A 75 -19.68 -0.01 33.20
C GLY A 75 -18.83 -0.81 32.22
N LEU A 76 -18.72 -0.39 30.96
CA LEU A 76 -17.93 -1.09 29.94
C LEU A 76 -16.41 -0.91 30.18
N PRO A 77 -15.58 -1.88 29.75
CA PRO A 77 -14.13 -1.76 29.85
C PRO A 77 -13.61 -0.52 29.10
N GLY A 78 -12.80 0.30 29.79
CA GLY A 78 -12.20 1.50 29.18
C GLY A 78 -11.18 1.18 28.08
N ALA A 79 -10.56 -0.01 28.12
CA ALA A 79 -9.72 -0.51 27.05
C ALA A 79 -10.58 -1.27 26.03
N VAL A 80 -10.81 -0.66 24.87
CA VAL A 80 -11.64 -1.23 23.81
C VAL A 80 -10.83 -2.22 22.98
N ALA A 81 -11.23 -3.50 23.00
CA ALA A 81 -10.60 -4.52 22.17
C ALA A 81 -10.98 -4.36 20.68
N PRO A 82 -10.10 -4.73 19.72
CA PRO A 82 -10.40 -4.58 18.29
C PRO A 82 -11.66 -5.34 17.81
N GLU A 83 -12.05 -6.39 18.51
CA GLU A 83 -13.23 -7.19 18.20
C GLU A 83 -14.53 -6.37 18.21
N VAL A 84 -14.59 -5.29 18.98
CA VAL A 84 -15.76 -4.37 19.05
C VAL A 84 -16.02 -3.73 17.68
N PHE A 85 -14.95 -3.53 16.90
CA PHE A 85 -15.01 -3.01 15.54
C PHE A 85 -15.10 -4.12 14.49
N GLY A 86 -15.22 -5.38 14.91
CA GLY A 86 -15.16 -6.56 14.03
C GLY A 86 -13.77 -6.82 13.47
N LEU A 87 -12.71 -6.32 14.12
CA LEU A 87 -11.32 -6.47 13.68
C LEU A 87 -10.63 -7.62 14.42
N HIS A 88 -9.67 -8.24 13.74
CA HIS A 88 -8.78 -9.24 14.35
C HIS A 88 -7.89 -8.60 15.42
N PRO A 89 -7.50 -9.31 16.50
CA PRO A 89 -6.63 -8.77 17.57
C PRO A 89 -5.32 -8.12 17.09
N ASN A 90 -4.76 -8.59 15.97
CA ASN A 90 -3.58 -7.98 15.34
C ASN A 90 -3.77 -6.50 14.94
N ALA A 91 -5.00 -6.01 14.83
CA ALA A 91 -5.26 -4.59 14.59
C ALA A 91 -4.75 -3.70 15.72
N ALA A 92 -4.79 -4.17 16.98
CA ALA A 92 -4.19 -3.44 18.11
C ALA A 92 -2.67 -3.32 17.94
N ILE A 93 -2.01 -4.42 17.56
CA ILE A 93 -0.57 -4.43 17.29
C ILE A 93 -0.22 -3.43 16.18
N SER A 94 -0.97 -3.42 15.09
CA SER A 94 -0.77 -2.46 13.99
C SER A 94 -0.98 -1.00 14.44
N ALA A 95 -1.96 -0.73 15.30
CA ALA A 95 -2.19 0.60 15.84
C ALA A 95 -1.03 1.05 16.75
N ASP A 96 -0.55 0.17 17.63
CA ASP A 96 0.58 0.43 18.51
C ASP A 96 1.87 0.68 17.72
N LEU A 97 2.13 -0.13 16.68
CA LEU A 97 3.24 0.08 15.76
C LEU A 97 3.14 1.43 15.04
N GLY A 98 1.93 1.82 14.63
CA GLY A 98 1.66 3.13 14.02
C GLY A 98 1.93 4.30 14.98
N ALA A 99 1.45 4.19 16.23
CA ALA A 99 1.67 5.18 17.27
C ALA A 99 3.17 5.30 17.63
N ALA A 100 3.87 4.18 17.76
CA ALA A 100 5.31 4.15 18.00
C ALA A 100 6.10 4.77 16.83
N ALA A 101 5.69 4.50 15.59
CA ALA A 101 6.29 5.12 14.41
C ALA A 101 6.07 6.64 14.38
N ALA A 102 4.86 7.11 14.70
CA ALA A 102 4.56 8.54 14.79
C ALA A 102 5.37 9.23 15.89
N LEU A 103 5.50 8.60 17.06
CA LEU A 103 6.35 9.10 18.15
C LEU A 103 7.82 9.17 17.72
N ARG A 104 8.34 8.14 17.04
CA ARG A 104 9.71 8.14 16.51
C ARG A 104 9.93 9.30 15.54
N GLU A 105 9.01 9.53 14.61
CA GLU A 105 9.11 10.64 13.66
C GLU A 105 9.05 12.00 14.37
N ALA A 106 8.17 12.16 15.36
CA ALA A 106 8.10 13.37 16.18
C ALA A 106 9.40 13.62 16.96
N LEU A 107 10.00 12.57 17.53
CA LEU A 107 11.29 12.66 18.22
C LEU A 107 12.44 13.01 17.28
N LEU A 108 12.48 12.44 16.08
CA LEU A 108 13.47 12.79 15.06
C LEU A 108 13.34 14.24 14.61
N ALA A 109 12.11 14.72 14.39
CA ALA A 109 11.84 16.11 14.05
C ALA A 109 12.26 17.07 15.18
N ALA A 110 11.97 16.71 16.44
CA ALA A 110 12.36 17.51 17.60
C ALA A 110 13.88 17.51 17.83
N ALA A 111 14.55 16.37 17.65
CA ALA A 111 16.00 16.24 17.80
C ALA A 111 16.77 16.99 16.69
N GLY A 112 16.20 17.11 15.49
CA GLY A 112 16.79 17.83 14.36
C GLY A 112 16.46 19.33 14.28
N GLY A 113 15.76 19.90 15.28
CA GLY A 113 15.15 21.23 15.20
C GLY A 113 15.50 22.19 16.35
N GLY A 114 16.64 22.02 17.01
CA GLY A 114 17.10 22.92 18.08
C GLY A 114 18.23 23.84 17.62
N GLY A 115 17.92 24.91 16.87
CA GLY A 115 18.93 25.92 16.51
C GLY A 115 18.45 26.96 15.53
N SER A 116 17.78 28.00 16.04
CA SER A 116 17.59 29.28 15.36
C SER A 116 18.94 30.01 15.25
N GLY A 117 19.78 29.57 14.32
CA GLY A 117 20.99 30.24 13.88
C GLY A 117 21.14 30.02 12.39
N GLU A 118 21.47 31.07 11.64
CA GLU A 118 21.74 31.03 10.20
C GLU A 118 22.82 29.97 9.89
N GLY A 119 22.40 28.75 9.56
CA GLY A 119 23.26 27.58 9.41
C GLY A 119 22.54 26.29 9.77
N GLY A 120 21.44 25.97 9.06
CA GLY A 120 20.57 24.82 9.35
C GLY A 120 21.23 23.46 9.12
N GLY A 121 22.04 23.01 10.07
CA GLY A 121 22.72 21.72 10.09
C GLY A 121 21.80 20.57 10.51
N GLY A 122 20.91 20.14 9.63
CA GLY A 122 20.40 18.76 9.73
C GLY A 122 21.53 17.77 9.42
N ALA A 123 21.60 16.64 10.13
CA ALA A 123 22.58 15.60 9.82
C ALA A 123 22.44 15.17 8.34
N MET A 124 23.49 15.37 7.57
CA MET A 124 23.55 15.00 6.16
C MET A 124 24.11 13.59 6.02
N VAL A 125 23.66 12.85 5.00
CA VAL A 125 24.21 11.53 4.69
C VAL A 125 25.71 11.62 4.39
N SER A 126 26.48 10.62 4.83
CA SER A 126 27.91 10.57 4.54
C SER A 126 28.19 10.23 3.06
N GLY A 127 29.30 10.73 2.52
CA GLY A 127 29.73 10.38 1.15
C GLY A 127 29.94 8.87 0.96
N ALA A 128 30.43 8.17 1.98
CA ALA A 128 30.59 6.71 1.95
C ALA A 128 29.25 5.98 1.80
N ALA A 129 28.19 6.43 2.50
CA ALA A 129 26.86 5.85 2.36
C ALA A 129 26.24 6.14 0.98
N VAL A 130 26.48 7.31 0.40
CA VAL A 130 26.07 7.63 -0.98
C VAL A 130 26.77 6.72 -1.99
N ALA A 131 28.07 6.48 -1.80
CA ALA A 131 28.84 5.57 -2.65
C ALA A 131 28.35 4.12 -2.57
N ASP A 132 28.01 3.62 -1.38
CA ASP A 132 27.41 2.29 -1.20
C ASP A 132 26.06 2.17 -1.93
N LEU A 133 25.19 3.17 -1.77
CA LEU A 133 23.90 3.19 -2.47
C LEU A 133 24.07 3.20 -4.00
N LEU A 134 25.04 3.96 -4.52
CA LEU A 134 25.35 3.98 -5.95
C LEU A 134 25.88 2.63 -6.46
N ALA A 135 26.71 1.96 -5.67
CA ALA A 135 27.28 0.65 -6.01
C ALA A 135 26.22 -0.46 -6.03
N ARG A 136 25.19 -0.35 -5.17
CA ARG A 136 24.07 -1.30 -5.10
C ARG A 136 23.04 -1.15 -6.22
N LEU A 137 23.01 -0.03 -6.94
CA LEU A 137 22.03 0.19 -8.00
C LEU A 137 22.26 -0.73 -9.20
N PRO A 138 21.23 -1.48 -9.65
CA PRO A 138 21.32 -2.28 -10.86
C PRO A 138 21.74 -1.46 -12.09
N PRO A 139 22.43 -2.07 -13.06
CA PRO A 139 22.72 -1.44 -14.34
C PRO A 139 21.41 -1.16 -15.10
N ALA A 140 21.45 -0.19 -16.01
CA ALA A 140 20.32 0.08 -16.89
C ALA A 140 20.15 -1.08 -17.89
N TYR A 141 18.90 -1.42 -18.20
CA TYR A 141 18.59 -2.36 -19.27
C TYR A 141 18.95 -1.78 -20.63
N ASP A 142 19.47 -2.63 -21.50
CA ASP A 142 19.62 -2.33 -22.91
C ASP A 142 18.25 -2.43 -23.60
N MET A 143 17.65 -1.27 -23.88
CA MET A 143 16.34 -1.19 -24.53
C MET A 143 16.41 -1.56 -26.02
N GLU A 144 17.57 -1.32 -26.64
CA GLU A 144 18.08 -1.90 -27.90
C GLU A 144 17.75 -3.39 -28.00
N ALA A 145 18.56 -4.14 -27.26
CA ALA A 145 18.53 -5.60 -27.23
C ALA A 145 17.19 -6.15 -26.71
N ALA A 146 16.54 -5.48 -25.76
CA ALA A 146 15.22 -5.89 -25.27
C ALA A 146 14.15 -5.81 -26.35
N GLY A 147 14.14 -4.74 -27.16
CA GLY A 147 13.20 -4.56 -28.26
C GLY A 147 13.40 -5.57 -29.40
N GLU A 148 14.66 -5.90 -29.71
CA GLU A 148 15.00 -6.91 -30.71
C GLU A 148 14.64 -8.33 -30.26
N LYS A 149 14.94 -8.69 -29.01
CA LYS A 149 14.68 -10.03 -28.48
C LYS A 149 13.19 -10.28 -28.21
N PHE A 150 12.47 -9.24 -27.78
CA PHE A 150 11.05 -9.31 -27.44
C PHE A 150 10.24 -8.32 -28.30
N PRO A 151 10.15 -8.55 -29.63
CA PRO A 151 9.43 -7.66 -30.52
C PRO A 151 7.93 -7.70 -30.25
N VAL A 152 7.25 -6.65 -30.69
CA VAL A 152 5.79 -6.59 -30.71
C VAL A 152 5.24 -7.78 -31.50
N SER A 153 4.53 -8.67 -30.82
CA SER A 153 3.92 -9.84 -31.43
C SER A 153 2.45 -9.93 -31.07
N TYR A 154 1.62 -10.21 -32.07
CA TYR A 154 0.21 -10.50 -31.86
C TYR A 154 0.02 -11.79 -31.04
N SER A 155 0.89 -12.79 -31.16
CA SER A 155 0.74 -14.03 -30.38
C SER A 155 1.29 -13.93 -28.95
N GLN A 156 2.07 -12.89 -28.64
CA GLN A 156 2.76 -12.74 -27.37
C GLN A 156 2.75 -11.28 -26.90
N SER A 157 1.64 -10.87 -26.28
CA SER A 157 1.47 -9.52 -25.71
C SER A 157 2.43 -9.24 -24.55
N MET A 158 2.89 -10.27 -23.83
CA MET A 158 3.77 -10.07 -22.67
C MET A 158 5.14 -9.51 -23.04
N ASN A 159 5.57 -9.64 -24.30
CA ASN A 159 6.80 -9.01 -24.80
C ASN A 159 6.78 -7.49 -24.58
N GLN A 160 5.64 -6.85 -24.90
CA GLN A 160 5.48 -5.41 -24.72
C GLN A 160 5.50 -5.02 -23.24
N VAL A 161 4.92 -5.86 -22.38
CA VAL A 161 4.94 -5.63 -20.92
C VAL A 161 6.37 -5.59 -20.42
N LEU A 162 7.19 -6.59 -20.77
CA LEU A 162 8.60 -6.65 -20.35
C LEU A 162 9.36 -5.38 -20.77
N VAL A 163 9.30 -5.01 -22.05
CA VAL A 163 10.03 -3.86 -22.59
C VAL A 163 9.54 -2.54 -21.95
N GLN A 164 8.23 -2.37 -21.77
CA GLN A 164 7.70 -1.17 -21.13
C GLN A 164 8.07 -1.08 -19.64
N GLU A 165 8.06 -2.21 -18.93
CA GLU A 165 8.43 -2.29 -17.52
C GLU A 165 9.92 -1.98 -17.32
N MET A 166 10.80 -2.58 -18.15
CA MET A 166 12.23 -2.23 -18.16
C MET A 166 12.46 -0.75 -18.42
N ALA A 167 11.72 -0.15 -19.36
CA ALA A 167 11.82 1.28 -19.63
C ALA A 167 11.41 2.14 -18.42
N ARG A 168 10.37 1.74 -17.67
CA ARG A 168 9.94 2.44 -16.45
C ARG A 168 11.00 2.34 -15.35
N TYR A 169 11.54 1.16 -15.11
CA TYR A 169 12.63 0.98 -14.14
C TYR A 169 13.90 1.72 -14.55
N ASN A 170 14.26 1.75 -15.83
CA ASN A 170 15.39 2.56 -16.31
C ASN A 170 15.22 4.05 -15.98
N ARG A 171 14.02 4.62 -16.15
CA ARG A 171 13.75 6.02 -15.77
C ARG A 171 13.92 6.24 -14.28
N LEU A 172 13.40 5.33 -13.45
CA LEU A 172 13.57 5.40 -12.00
C LEU A 172 15.06 5.31 -11.60
N LEU A 173 15.77 4.31 -12.11
CA LEU A 173 17.20 4.10 -11.85
C LEU A 173 18.03 5.31 -12.29
N ALA A 174 17.73 5.90 -13.46
CA ALA A 174 18.39 7.10 -13.94
C ALA A 174 18.15 8.30 -13.01
N GLY A 175 16.91 8.48 -12.53
CA GLY A 175 16.58 9.53 -11.56
C GLY A 175 17.32 9.36 -10.25
N ILE A 176 17.33 8.16 -9.67
CA ILE A 176 18.05 7.86 -8.42
C ILE A 176 19.56 8.04 -8.60
N ARG A 177 20.14 7.50 -9.68
CA ARG A 177 21.58 7.60 -9.98
C ARG A 177 22.02 9.05 -10.15
N THR A 178 21.23 9.86 -10.87
CA THR A 178 21.50 11.30 -11.05
C THR A 178 21.43 12.04 -9.72
N SER A 179 20.40 11.76 -8.91
CA SER A 179 20.22 12.34 -7.58
C SER A 179 21.41 12.04 -6.66
N LEU A 180 21.84 10.78 -6.58
CA LEU A 180 22.98 10.36 -5.75
C LEU A 180 24.32 10.90 -6.28
N THR A 181 24.52 10.95 -7.61
CA THR A 181 25.75 11.49 -8.20
C THR A 181 25.90 12.97 -7.92
N ASN A 182 24.82 13.75 -8.07
CA ASN A 182 24.82 15.18 -7.77
C ASN A 182 25.01 15.44 -6.27
N LEU A 183 24.43 14.58 -5.42
CA LEU A 183 24.63 14.63 -3.98
C LEU A 183 26.09 14.36 -3.60
N ALA A 184 26.73 13.35 -4.19
CA ALA A 184 28.15 13.05 -3.97
C ALA A 184 29.04 14.24 -4.32
N LYS A 185 28.82 14.86 -5.50
CA LYS A 185 29.55 16.07 -5.92
C LYS A 185 29.32 17.25 -4.97
N ALA A 186 28.10 17.41 -4.46
CA ALA A 186 27.79 18.47 -3.51
C ALA A 186 28.48 18.25 -2.16
N LEU A 187 28.57 17.01 -1.68
CA LEU A 187 29.30 16.66 -0.45
C LEU A 187 30.82 16.87 -0.58
N GLU A 188 31.37 16.74 -1.79
CA GLU A 188 32.78 17.04 -2.10
C GLU A 188 33.04 18.54 -2.36
N GLY A 189 32.00 19.39 -2.33
CA GLY A 189 32.12 20.82 -2.63
C GLY A 189 32.28 21.16 -4.12
N LEU A 190 32.07 20.17 -5.01
CA LEU A 190 32.17 20.33 -6.47
C LEU A 190 30.87 20.85 -7.11
N GLN A 191 29.76 20.82 -6.38
CA GLN A 191 28.45 21.28 -6.84
C GLN A 191 27.72 22.03 -5.72
N VAL A 192 26.93 23.03 -6.08
CA VAL A 192 26.11 23.77 -5.10
C VAL A 192 25.02 22.85 -4.53
N LEU A 193 24.91 22.83 -3.21
CA LEU A 193 23.84 22.11 -2.51
C LEU A 193 22.51 22.86 -2.67
N SER A 194 21.65 22.39 -3.56
CA SER A 194 20.29 22.92 -3.71
C SER A 194 19.38 22.42 -2.59
N SER A 195 18.25 23.11 -2.37
CA SER A 195 17.22 22.68 -1.39
C SER A 195 16.70 21.26 -1.67
N GLU A 196 16.60 20.87 -2.93
CA GLU A 196 16.21 19.52 -3.33
C GLU A 196 17.27 18.49 -2.95
N LEU A 197 18.56 18.75 -3.23
CA LEU A 197 19.66 17.86 -2.87
C LEU A 197 19.83 17.74 -1.35
N GLU A 198 19.62 18.84 -0.63
CA GLU A 198 19.61 18.86 0.82
C GLU A 198 18.46 17.98 1.38
N GLY A 199 17.26 18.08 0.82
CA GLY A 199 16.13 17.22 1.18
C GLY A 199 16.40 15.73 0.93
N VAL A 200 17.07 15.40 -0.18
CA VAL A 200 17.53 14.03 -0.48
C VAL A 200 18.53 13.57 0.59
N GLY A 201 19.59 14.35 0.84
CA GLY A 201 20.63 13.93 1.77
C GLY A 201 20.17 13.79 3.22
N ARG A 202 19.25 14.66 3.68
CA ARG A 202 18.60 14.53 5.00
C ARG A 202 17.72 13.29 5.09
N SER A 203 16.93 13.00 4.04
CA SER A 203 16.09 11.78 4.00
C SER A 203 16.94 10.52 4.09
N LEU A 204 18.05 10.47 3.35
CA LEU A 204 18.98 9.34 3.37
C LEU A 204 19.66 9.19 4.73
N ALA A 205 19.99 10.28 5.42
CA ALA A 205 20.63 10.25 6.73
C ALA A 205 19.77 9.56 7.80
N VAL A 206 18.44 9.71 7.73
CA VAL A 206 17.48 9.05 8.64
C VAL A 206 16.97 7.70 8.11
N GLY A 207 17.55 7.18 7.03
CA GLY A 207 17.14 5.91 6.44
C GLY A 207 15.76 5.95 5.77
N ALA A 208 15.30 7.13 5.35
CA ALA A 208 14.05 7.31 4.62
C ALA A 208 14.28 7.42 3.11
N VAL A 209 13.30 6.98 2.32
CA VAL A 209 13.31 7.16 0.87
C VAL A 209 12.96 8.62 0.54
N PRO A 210 13.79 9.37 -0.21
CA PRO A 210 13.52 10.75 -0.58
C PRO A 210 12.19 10.95 -1.32
N ALA A 211 11.52 12.07 -1.06
CA ALA A 211 10.25 12.42 -1.73
C ALA A 211 10.38 12.51 -3.26
N ALA A 212 11.50 13.05 -3.75
CA ALA A 212 11.81 13.13 -5.18
C ALA A 212 11.84 11.75 -5.86
N TRP A 213 12.28 10.70 -5.14
CA TRP A 213 12.28 9.33 -5.64
C TRP A 213 10.87 8.74 -5.57
N LYS A 214 10.18 8.89 -4.43
CA LYS A 214 8.82 8.38 -4.23
C LYS A 214 7.84 8.84 -5.31
N ALA A 215 7.93 10.10 -5.74
CA ALA A 215 7.07 10.67 -6.78
C ALA A 215 7.14 9.91 -8.12
N ASN A 216 8.27 9.27 -8.41
CA ASN A 216 8.53 8.56 -9.66
C ASN A 216 8.76 7.05 -9.45
N SER A 217 8.41 6.50 -8.29
CA SER A 217 8.69 5.11 -7.93
C SER A 217 7.43 4.26 -7.82
N PHE A 218 7.63 2.95 -7.64
CA PHE A 218 6.55 2.02 -7.32
C PHE A 218 6.06 2.25 -5.88
N PRO A 219 4.79 1.93 -5.56
CA PRO A 219 4.28 2.05 -4.19
C PRO A 219 5.10 1.22 -3.21
N CYS A 220 5.75 1.87 -2.25
CA CYS A 220 6.54 1.22 -1.22
C CYS A 220 6.49 2.01 0.09
N LEU A 221 6.25 1.31 1.20
CA LEU A 221 6.25 1.88 2.55
C LEU A 221 7.49 1.46 3.37
N LYS A 222 8.41 0.69 2.77
CA LYS A 222 9.62 0.24 3.45
C LYS A 222 10.60 1.40 3.67
N PRO A 223 11.43 1.35 4.74
CA PRO A 223 12.55 2.26 4.90
C PRO A 223 13.58 2.06 3.77
N LEU A 224 14.54 2.96 3.65
CA LEU A 224 15.54 3.02 2.57
C LEU A 224 16.20 1.66 2.29
N GLY A 225 16.65 0.96 3.33
CA GLY A 225 17.30 -0.35 3.16
C GLY A 225 16.40 -1.39 2.50
N GLY A 226 15.14 -1.48 2.96
CA GLY A 226 14.14 -2.38 2.39
C GLY A 226 13.68 -1.96 1.00
N TYR A 227 13.58 -0.66 0.74
CA TYR A 227 13.28 -0.10 -0.58
C TYR A 227 14.37 -0.47 -1.60
N MET A 228 15.64 -0.32 -1.23
CA MET A 228 16.76 -0.65 -2.12
C MET A 228 16.83 -2.15 -2.41
N SER A 229 16.62 -3.01 -1.41
CA SER A 229 16.55 -4.48 -1.63
C SER A 229 15.44 -4.82 -2.61
N GLU A 230 14.24 -4.27 -2.39
CA GLU A 230 13.08 -4.57 -3.22
C GLU A 230 13.24 -4.02 -4.65
N LEU A 231 13.85 -2.84 -4.82
CA LEU A 231 14.21 -2.29 -6.12
C LEU A 231 15.15 -3.23 -6.87
N CYS A 232 16.17 -3.78 -6.22
CA CYS A 232 17.08 -4.75 -6.83
C CYS A 232 16.34 -6.04 -7.21
N GLU A 233 15.54 -6.62 -6.30
CA GLU A 233 14.77 -7.85 -6.58
C GLU A 233 13.80 -7.67 -7.75
N ARG A 234 13.16 -6.50 -7.86
CA ARG A 234 12.28 -6.14 -8.98
C ARG A 234 13.06 -6.10 -10.29
N CYS A 235 14.25 -5.51 -10.26
CA CYS A 235 15.12 -5.46 -11.42
C CYS A 235 15.62 -6.85 -11.83
N ASP A 236 16.03 -7.66 -10.86
CA ASP A 236 16.51 -9.03 -11.08
C ASP A 236 15.42 -9.92 -11.67
N MET A 237 14.15 -9.74 -11.26
CA MET A 237 13.01 -10.42 -11.88
C MET A 237 12.91 -10.14 -13.38
N LEU A 238 13.03 -8.87 -13.79
CA LEU A 238 12.96 -8.47 -15.20
C LEU A 238 14.21 -8.88 -15.98
N ALA A 239 15.39 -8.80 -15.36
CA ALA A 239 16.64 -9.28 -15.94
C ALA A 239 16.62 -10.80 -16.17
N GLY A 240 16.08 -11.57 -15.21
CA GLY A 240 15.85 -13.00 -15.33
C GLY A 240 14.91 -13.33 -16.49
N TRP A 241 13.82 -12.57 -16.63
CA TRP A 241 12.92 -12.69 -17.80
C TRP A 241 13.68 -12.35 -19.10
N MET A 242 14.47 -11.27 -19.13
CA MET A 242 15.29 -10.92 -20.30
C MET A 242 16.21 -12.05 -20.74
N ALA A 243 16.88 -12.69 -19.78
CA ALA A 243 17.87 -13.73 -20.05
C ALA A 243 17.20 -15.03 -20.52
N HIS A 244 16.21 -15.51 -19.76
CA HIS A 244 15.70 -16.89 -19.85
C HIS A 244 14.30 -17.00 -20.48
N GLY A 245 13.64 -15.88 -20.77
CA GLY A 245 12.24 -15.85 -21.20
C GLY A 245 11.27 -15.79 -20.01
N PRO A 246 9.95 -15.80 -20.28
CA PRO A 246 8.94 -15.58 -19.25
C PRO A 246 9.00 -16.68 -18.17
N PRO A 247 9.10 -16.32 -16.88
CA PRO A 247 9.13 -17.30 -15.80
C PRO A 247 7.76 -18.01 -15.65
N PRO A 248 7.74 -19.23 -15.09
CA PRO A 248 6.49 -19.94 -14.82
C PRO A 248 5.69 -19.32 -13.66
N VAL A 249 6.36 -18.55 -12.79
CA VAL A 249 5.77 -17.86 -11.64
C VAL A 249 6.19 -16.40 -11.71
N PHE A 250 5.20 -15.50 -11.63
CA PHE A 250 5.42 -14.06 -11.67
C PHE A 250 5.18 -13.44 -10.30
N TRP A 251 6.12 -12.61 -9.83
CA TRP A 251 5.88 -11.74 -8.70
C TRP A 251 5.07 -10.52 -9.15
N ILE A 252 3.75 -10.62 -9.06
CA ILE A 252 2.79 -9.61 -9.55
C ILE A 252 3.06 -8.22 -8.94
N GLY A 253 3.42 -8.19 -7.65
CA GLY A 253 3.77 -6.95 -6.95
C GLY A 253 5.06 -6.31 -7.46
N GLY A 254 5.91 -7.06 -8.18
CA GLY A 254 7.18 -6.62 -8.73
C GLY A 254 7.05 -5.74 -9.97
N PHE A 255 5.89 -5.71 -10.63
CA PHE A 255 5.63 -4.81 -11.75
C PHE A 255 5.41 -3.37 -11.28
N PHE A 256 5.87 -2.42 -12.08
CA PHE A 256 5.60 -1.01 -11.98
C PHE A 256 4.14 -0.72 -12.33
N PHE A 257 3.59 -1.38 -13.35
CA PHE A 257 2.19 -1.24 -13.76
C PHE A 257 1.51 -2.59 -14.00
N THR A 258 1.03 -3.20 -12.91
CA THR A 258 0.33 -4.50 -12.89
C THR A 258 -0.83 -4.65 -13.88
N PRO A 259 -1.69 -3.64 -14.15
CA PRO A 259 -2.79 -3.80 -15.09
C PRO A 259 -2.37 -4.14 -16.52
N SER A 260 -1.21 -3.67 -16.96
CA SER A 260 -0.66 -4.03 -18.28
C SER A 260 -0.31 -5.52 -18.34
N PHE A 261 0.32 -6.05 -17.28
CA PHE A 261 0.62 -7.47 -17.16
C PHE A 261 -0.65 -8.33 -17.17
N THR A 262 -1.64 -8.02 -16.33
CA THR A 262 -2.88 -8.82 -16.26
C THR A 262 -3.65 -8.79 -17.58
N THR A 263 -3.67 -7.65 -18.27
CA THR A 263 -4.30 -7.53 -19.59
C THR A 263 -3.55 -8.35 -20.64
N ALA A 264 -2.22 -8.32 -20.66
CA ALA A 264 -1.42 -9.11 -21.59
C ALA A 264 -1.58 -10.62 -21.39
N VAL A 265 -1.71 -11.07 -20.14
CA VAL A 265 -2.01 -12.47 -19.82
C VAL A 265 -3.38 -12.88 -20.38
N LEU A 266 -4.42 -12.07 -20.16
CA LEU A 266 -5.76 -12.33 -20.72
C LEU A 266 -5.72 -12.32 -22.25
N GLN A 267 -5.02 -11.37 -22.87
CA GLN A 267 -4.87 -11.32 -24.33
C GLN A 267 -4.22 -12.58 -24.89
N ASN A 268 -3.13 -13.06 -24.29
CA ASN A 268 -2.49 -14.29 -24.72
C ASN A 268 -3.42 -15.49 -24.57
N TYR A 269 -4.13 -15.59 -23.45
CA TYR A 269 -5.08 -16.67 -23.20
C TYR A 269 -6.24 -16.67 -24.20
N ALA A 270 -6.83 -15.50 -24.44
CA ALA A 270 -7.91 -15.27 -25.41
C ALA A 270 -7.47 -15.68 -26.82
N ARG A 271 -6.30 -15.21 -27.26
CA ARG A 271 -5.77 -15.49 -28.61
C ARG A 271 -5.43 -16.97 -28.80
N ALA A 272 -4.84 -17.61 -27.80
CA ALA A 272 -4.53 -19.04 -27.86
C ALA A 272 -5.78 -19.94 -27.98
N ARG A 273 -6.94 -19.45 -27.55
CA ARG A 273 -8.23 -20.17 -27.59
C ARG A 273 -9.24 -19.60 -28.57
N THR A 274 -8.88 -18.57 -29.33
CA THR A 274 -9.77 -17.85 -30.25
C THR A 274 -11.07 -17.38 -29.54
N LEU A 275 -10.94 -16.86 -28.32
CA LEU A 275 -12.05 -16.33 -27.53
C LEU A 275 -12.03 -14.80 -27.51
N PRO A 276 -13.18 -14.10 -27.42
CA PRO A 276 -13.23 -12.67 -27.12
C PRO A 276 -12.64 -12.39 -25.74
N ILE A 277 -11.79 -11.36 -25.62
CA ILE A 277 -11.15 -11.00 -24.33
C ILE A 277 -12.18 -10.63 -23.26
N ASP A 278 -13.32 -10.04 -23.65
CA ASP A 278 -14.37 -9.62 -22.73
C ASP A 278 -15.16 -10.81 -22.14
N SER A 279 -14.98 -12.02 -22.70
CA SER A 279 -15.64 -13.24 -22.23
C SER A 279 -14.83 -14.02 -21.19
N ILE A 280 -13.62 -13.58 -20.85
CA ILE A 280 -12.70 -14.26 -19.95
C ILE A 280 -12.32 -13.39 -18.76
N GLY A 281 -11.95 -14.03 -17.65
CA GLY A 281 -11.51 -13.36 -16.44
C GLY A 281 -10.60 -14.25 -15.60
N PHE A 282 -10.05 -13.69 -14.53
CA PHE A 282 -9.23 -14.45 -13.59
C PHE A 282 -10.11 -15.22 -12.60
N GLY A 283 -9.94 -16.55 -12.58
CA GLY A 283 -10.44 -17.41 -11.51
C GLY A 283 -9.34 -17.67 -10.47
N PHE A 284 -9.73 -17.87 -9.22
CA PHE A 284 -8.80 -18.15 -8.12
C PHE A 284 -9.21 -19.44 -7.41
N GLN A 285 -8.24 -20.30 -7.12
CA GLN A 285 -8.41 -21.45 -6.24
C GLN A 285 -7.71 -21.14 -4.93
N MET A 286 -8.43 -21.27 -3.81
CA MET A 286 -7.83 -21.14 -2.49
C MET A 286 -6.93 -22.36 -2.28
N VAL A 287 -5.63 -22.10 -2.10
CA VAL A 287 -4.67 -23.13 -1.69
C VAL A 287 -4.82 -23.28 -0.18
N ALA A 288 -5.10 -24.50 0.27
CA ALA A 288 -5.26 -24.85 1.69
C ALA A 288 -3.92 -24.84 2.43
#